data_AF-A0A645EK19-F1
#
_entry.id   AF-A0A645EK19-F1
#
_cell.length_a   1.000
_cell.length_b   1.000
_cell.length_c   1.000
_cell.angle_alpha   90.00
_cell.angle_beta   90.00
_cell.angle_gamma   90.00
#
_symmetry.space_group_name_H-M   'P 1'
#
loop_
_entity.id
_entity.type
_entity.pdbx_description
1 polymer ?
#
loop_
_entity_poly.entity_id
_entity_poly.type
_entity_poly.pdbx_seq_one_letter_code
_entity_poly.pdbx_strand_id
1 'polypeptide(L)'
;MGILCDPAHPALAHFPTEMHSNWQWWDICKNATTMELDSLKNNLQPIVRMVDNFYKNRNLGLLFEAKVGDGKLLVCSSDLANNLYSRPVARQLYYSLVAYMQSEQFVPTEEIPFERIVASLRDASQQKTVRKSIYDS
;
A
#
# COMPACT_ATOMS: atom_id res chain seq x y z
N MET A 1 -2.56 -13.71 6.45
CA MET A 1 -2.23 -12.27 6.44
C MET A 1 -3.54 -11.51 6.38
N GLY A 2 -3.94 -10.88 7.48
CA GLY A 2 -5.16 -10.08 7.53
C GLY A 2 -4.88 -8.64 7.11
N ILE A 3 -5.93 -7.96 6.64
CA ILE A 3 -5.95 -6.55 6.28
C ILE A 3 -6.98 -5.87 7.15
N LEU A 4 -6.67 -4.63 7.52
CA LEU A 4 -7.59 -3.70 8.15
C LEU A 4 -7.63 -2.44 7.27
N CYS A 5 -8.80 -2.08 6.79
CA CYS A 5 -9.01 -0.83 6.05
C CYS A 5 -10.39 -0.26 6.39
N ASP A 6 -10.60 1.04 6.11
CA ASP A 6 -11.92 1.64 6.19
C ASP A 6 -12.59 1.58 4.79
N PRO A 7 -13.66 0.80 4.60
CA PRO A 7 -14.37 0.73 3.32
C PRO A 7 -14.99 2.05 2.88
N ALA A 8 -15.26 2.96 3.82
CA ALA A 8 -15.79 4.28 3.52
C ALA A 8 -14.70 5.27 3.05
N HIS A 9 -13.42 4.88 3.10
CA HIS A 9 -12.34 5.74 2.64
C HIS A 9 -12.50 6.06 1.14
N PRO A 10 -12.41 7.33 0.72
CA PRO A 10 -12.63 7.72 -0.68
C PRO A 10 -11.73 6.97 -1.69
N ALA A 11 -10.48 6.68 -1.31
CA ALA A 11 -9.57 5.85 -2.10
C ALA A 11 -10.11 4.46 -2.48
N LEU A 12 -11.04 3.92 -1.68
CA LEU A 12 -11.63 2.59 -1.84
C LEU A 12 -13.10 2.65 -2.33
N ALA A 13 -13.63 3.84 -2.64
CA ALA A 13 -15.05 4.02 -3.02
C ALA A 13 -15.48 3.20 -4.25
N HIS A 14 -14.56 2.93 -5.18
CA HIS A 14 -14.83 2.10 -6.35
C HIS A 14 -14.25 0.68 -6.23
N PHE A 15 -13.75 0.30 -5.06
CA PHE A 15 -13.21 -1.03 -4.80
C PHE A 15 -14.12 -1.77 -3.82
N PRO A 16 -14.79 -2.87 -4.22
CA PRO A 16 -15.67 -3.60 -3.31
C PRO A 16 -14.84 -4.26 -2.20
N THR A 17 -14.83 -3.65 -1.03
CA THR A 17 -14.09 -4.13 0.15
C THR A 17 -14.91 -3.99 1.41
N GLU A 18 -14.53 -4.78 2.41
CA GLU A 18 -15.02 -4.70 3.77
C GLU A 18 -13.84 -4.35 4.70
N MET A 19 -14.13 -4.11 5.98
CA MET A 19 -13.10 -3.72 6.96
C MET A 19 -12.02 -4.79 7.13
N HIS A 20 -12.29 -6.03 6.71
CA HIS A 20 -11.42 -7.19 6.84
C HIS A 20 -11.06 -7.79 5.48
N SER A 21 -9.97 -8.59 5.45
CA SER A 21 -9.60 -9.35 4.27
C SER A 21 -10.70 -10.31 3.82
N ASN A 22 -10.99 -10.25 2.53
CA ASN A 22 -11.81 -11.20 1.80
C ASN A 22 -11.02 -11.62 0.53
N TRP A 23 -11.55 -12.52 -0.28
CA TRP A 23 -10.83 -13.22 -1.35
C TRP A 23 -10.13 -12.29 -2.35
N GLN A 24 -10.68 -11.10 -2.62
CA GLN A 24 -10.14 -10.11 -3.54
C GLN A 24 -8.74 -9.62 -3.10
N TRP A 25 -8.48 -9.57 -1.80
CA TRP A 25 -7.19 -9.14 -1.29
C TRP A 25 -6.07 -10.15 -1.53
N TRP A 26 -6.38 -11.41 -1.86
CA TRP A 26 -5.37 -12.43 -2.10
C TRP A 26 -4.46 -12.06 -3.28
N ASP A 27 -5.03 -11.66 -4.42
CA ASP A 27 -4.25 -11.27 -5.61
C ASP A 27 -3.42 -10.00 -5.36
N ILE A 28 -3.99 -9.04 -4.62
CA ILE A 28 -3.34 -7.78 -4.28
C ILE A 28 -2.14 -8.01 -3.35
N CYS A 29 -2.29 -8.89 -2.36
CA CYS A 29 -1.26 -9.15 -1.35
C CYS A 29 -0.19 -10.15 -1.81
N LYS A 30 -0.51 -11.05 -2.74
CA LYS A 30 0.43 -12.07 -3.24
C LYS A 30 1.72 -11.45 -3.83
N ASN A 31 1.58 -10.31 -4.49
CA ASN A 31 2.69 -9.57 -5.09
C ASN A 31 2.95 -8.23 -4.39
N ALA A 32 2.61 -8.14 -3.10
CA ALA A 32 2.84 -6.94 -2.31
C ALA A 32 4.06 -7.06 -1.41
N THR A 33 4.75 -5.93 -1.20
CA THR A 33 5.76 -5.80 -0.13
C THR A 33 5.22 -4.92 0.97
N THR A 34 5.10 -5.43 2.19
CA THR A 34 4.58 -4.62 3.29
C THR A 34 5.57 -3.52 3.69
N MET A 35 5.08 -2.30 3.85
CA MET A 35 5.89 -1.14 4.23
C MET A 35 5.80 -0.90 5.73
N GLU A 36 6.95 -0.73 6.40
CA GLU A 36 7.00 -0.30 7.80
C GLU A 36 6.89 1.22 7.87
N LEU A 37 5.72 1.71 8.28
CA LEU A 37 5.37 3.11 8.19
C LEU A 37 6.08 3.96 9.26
N ASP A 38 6.40 3.37 10.41
CA ASP A 38 7.11 4.07 11.49
C ASP A 38 8.53 4.50 11.08
N SER A 39 9.12 3.84 10.08
CA SER A 39 10.40 4.27 9.49
C SER A 39 10.28 5.58 8.71
N LEU A 40 9.13 5.82 8.08
CA LEU A 40 8.83 7.02 7.30
C LEU A 40 8.47 8.18 8.23
N LYS A 41 7.48 7.96 9.09
CA LYS A 41 6.98 8.92 10.08
C LYS A 41 6.31 8.16 11.22
N ASN A 42 6.59 8.57 12.45
CA ASN A 42 5.97 7.96 13.62
C ASN A 42 4.44 8.07 13.55
N ASN A 43 3.74 6.94 13.75
CA ASN A 43 2.27 6.86 13.76
C ASN A 43 1.59 7.34 12.45
N LEU A 44 2.26 7.17 11.30
CA LEU A 44 1.63 7.39 10.00
C LEU A 44 0.43 6.44 9.83
N GLN A 45 -0.72 7.00 9.43
CA GLN A 45 -1.94 6.22 9.24
C GLN A 45 -2.02 5.66 7.81
N PRO A 46 -2.03 4.33 7.62
CA PRO A 46 -2.30 3.74 6.31
C PRO A 46 -3.79 3.80 5.97
N ILE A 47 -4.08 3.90 4.68
CA ILE A 47 -5.42 3.65 4.12
C ILE A 47 -5.74 2.15 4.20
N VAL A 48 -4.74 1.30 3.91
CA VAL A 48 -4.85 -0.16 4.02
C VAL A 48 -3.70 -0.68 4.88
N ARG A 49 -4.05 -1.16 6.08
CA ARG A 49 -3.12 -1.74 7.06
C ARG A 49 -2.98 -3.23 6.85
N MET A 50 -1.74 -3.72 6.90
CA MET A 50 -1.44 -5.14 6.97
C MET A 50 -1.31 -5.54 8.44
N VAL A 51 -2.01 -6.59 8.85
CA VAL A 51 -1.91 -7.12 10.21
C VAL A 51 -0.57 -7.87 10.33
N ASP A 52 0.30 -7.37 11.20
CA ASP A 52 1.58 -8.00 11.54
C ASP A 52 1.39 -9.18 12.51
N ASN A 53 2.46 -9.91 12.78
CA ASN A 53 2.51 -10.89 13.86
C ASN A 53 2.27 -10.22 15.23
N PHE A 54 1.48 -10.88 16.08
CA PHE A 54 1.12 -10.44 17.44
C PHE A 54 2.33 -10.14 18.33
N TYR A 55 3.49 -10.73 18.04
CA TYR A 55 4.72 -10.53 18.82
C TYR A 55 5.41 -9.18 18.58
N LYS A 56 5.38 -8.65 17.35
CA LYS A 56 6.08 -7.39 17.01
C LYS A 56 5.14 -6.21 16.82
N ASN A 57 3.91 -6.46 16.36
CA ASN A 57 2.86 -5.45 16.17
C ASN A 57 3.35 -4.16 15.47
N ARG A 58 4.13 -4.31 14.40
CA ARG A 58 4.69 -3.16 13.67
C ARG A 58 3.58 -2.43 12.92
N ASN A 59 3.73 -1.12 12.76
CA ASN A 59 2.83 -0.34 11.92
C ASN A 59 3.11 -0.62 10.44
N LEU A 60 2.37 -1.59 9.91
CA LEU A 60 2.57 -2.12 8.56
C LEU A 60 1.47 -1.63 7.61
N GLY A 61 1.87 -0.95 6.54
CA GLY A 61 0.97 -0.42 5.51
C GLY A 61 1.17 -1.07 4.15
N LEU A 62 0.05 -1.24 3.43
CA LEU A 62 0.00 -1.60 2.02
C LEU A 62 -0.21 -0.37 1.13
N LEU A 63 -1.04 0.55 1.62
CA LEU A 63 -1.43 1.77 0.94
C LEU A 63 -1.46 2.92 1.94
N PHE A 64 -0.82 4.04 1.61
CA PHE A 64 -0.89 5.27 2.40
C PHE A 64 -0.82 6.48 1.46
N GLU A 65 -1.18 7.64 2.01
CA GLU A 65 -1.05 8.93 1.35
C GLU A 65 -0.25 9.90 2.22
N ALA A 66 0.38 10.87 1.58
CA ALA A 66 1.17 11.87 2.26
C ALA A 66 1.27 13.16 1.43
N LYS A 67 1.45 14.29 2.11
CA LYS A 67 1.93 15.53 1.52
C LYS A 67 3.45 15.53 1.53
N VAL A 68 4.07 15.83 0.39
CA VAL A 68 5.54 15.83 0.24
C VAL A 68 5.94 17.12 -0.46
N GLY A 69 6.49 18.07 0.32
CA GLY A 69 6.73 19.43 -0.15
C GLY A 69 5.41 20.09 -0.58
N ASP A 70 5.39 20.66 -1.78
CA ASP A 70 4.18 21.25 -2.38
C ASP A 70 3.28 20.23 -3.09
N GLY A 71 3.70 18.96 -3.14
CA GLY A 71 3.02 17.86 -3.81
C GLY A 71 2.21 16.98 -2.87
N LYS A 72 1.36 16.14 -3.49
CA LYS A 72 0.60 15.07 -2.83
C LYS A 72 1.04 13.73 -3.41
N LEU A 73 1.18 12.72 -2.56
CA LEU A 73 1.65 11.39 -2.93
C LEU A 73 0.70 10.34 -2.39
N LEU A 74 0.42 9.33 -3.21
CA LEU A 74 -0.25 8.10 -2.80
C LEU A 74 0.67 6.93 -3.17
N VAL A 75 0.99 6.10 -2.18
CA VAL A 75 1.95 5.01 -2.32
C VAL A 75 1.26 3.69 -2.08
N CYS A 76 1.31 2.82 -3.09
CA CYS A 76 0.85 1.44 -3.00
C CYS A 76 2.02 0.50 -3.28
N SER A 77 2.21 -0.49 -2.42
CA SER A 77 3.29 -1.49 -2.58
C SER A 77 2.85 -2.79 -3.26
N SER A 78 1.60 -2.87 -3.70
CA SER A 78 1.09 -3.94 -4.54
C SER A 78 1.40 -3.68 -6.01
N ASP A 79 1.60 -4.76 -6.76
CA ASP A 79 1.67 -4.67 -8.22
C ASP A 79 0.28 -4.36 -8.81
N LEU A 80 0.09 -3.09 -9.17
CA LEU A 80 -1.09 -2.56 -9.85
C LEU A 80 -0.79 -2.12 -11.30
N ALA A 81 0.34 -2.53 -11.88
CA ALA A 81 0.74 -2.11 -13.22
C ALA A 81 0.85 -3.29 -14.20
N ASN A 82 1.26 -4.47 -13.72
CA ASN A 82 1.51 -5.60 -14.60
C ASN A 82 0.28 -6.49 -14.79
N ASN A 83 0.05 -6.87 -16.05
CA ASN A 83 -0.92 -7.89 -16.45
C ASN A 83 -2.36 -7.65 -15.94
N LEU A 84 -2.80 -6.39 -15.93
CA LEU A 84 -4.12 -5.96 -15.45
C LEU A 84 -5.31 -6.54 -16.24
N TYR A 85 -5.08 -7.05 -17.45
CA TYR A 85 -6.11 -7.73 -18.24
C TYR A 85 -6.57 -9.03 -17.56
N SER A 86 -5.63 -9.81 -17.02
CA SER A 86 -5.92 -11.07 -16.33
C SER A 86 -6.17 -10.91 -14.82
N ARG A 87 -5.93 -9.72 -14.26
CA ARG A 87 -6.08 -9.39 -12.84
C ARG A 87 -7.17 -8.33 -12.64
N PRO A 88 -8.47 -8.71 -12.74
CA PRO A 88 -9.57 -7.75 -12.66
C PRO A 88 -9.62 -7.02 -11.31
N VAL A 89 -9.23 -7.68 -10.22
CA VAL A 89 -9.19 -7.09 -8.89
C VAL A 89 -8.15 -5.97 -8.79
N ALA A 90 -6.92 -6.23 -9.23
CA ALA A 90 -5.85 -5.22 -9.27
C ALA A 90 -6.24 -4.03 -10.17
N ARG A 91 -6.88 -4.31 -11.32
CA ARG A 91 -7.40 -3.27 -12.22
C ARG A 91 -8.46 -2.40 -11.55
N GLN A 92 -9.38 -3.00 -10.80
CA GLN A 92 -10.42 -2.25 -10.09
C GLN A 92 -9.85 -1.40 -8.97
N LEU A 93 -8.90 -1.94 -8.19
CA LEU A 93 -8.21 -1.17 -7.16
C LEU A 93 -7.45 0.01 -7.78
N TYR A 94 -6.69 -0.22 -8.86
CA TYR A 94 -6.00 0.84 -9.59
C TYR A 94 -6.95 1.94 -10.05
N TYR A 95 -8.09 1.58 -10.65
CA TYR A 95 -9.12 2.54 -11.05
C TYR A 95 -9.63 3.37 -9.85
N SER A 96 -9.93 2.72 -8.72
CA SER A 96 -10.40 3.40 -7.51
C SER A 96 -9.38 4.42 -6.98
N LEU A 97 -8.10 4.04 -6.95
CA LEU A 97 -7.02 4.92 -6.50
C LEU A 97 -6.80 6.11 -7.43
N VAL A 98 -6.82 5.89 -8.75
CA VAL A 98 -6.65 6.97 -9.73
C VAL A 98 -7.83 7.93 -9.70
N ALA A 99 -9.06 7.41 -9.63
CA ALA A 99 -10.27 8.23 -9.52
C ALA A 99 -10.23 9.09 -8.25
N TYR A 100 -9.78 8.52 -7.13
CA TYR A 100 -9.58 9.26 -5.90
C TYR A 100 -8.55 10.38 -6.04
N MET A 101 -7.36 10.09 -6.60
CA MET A 101 -6.32 11.10 -6.83
C MET A 101 -6.75 12.25 -7.75
N GLN A 102 -7.71 12.00 -8.65
CA GLN A 102 -8.30 13.01 -9.55
C GLN A 102 -9.44 13.80 -8.90
N SER A 103 -9.94 13.38 -7.74
CA SER A 103 -11.04 14.03 -7.03
C SER A 103 -10.57 15.13 -6.08
N GLU A 104 -11.48 16.04 -5.74
CA GLU A 104 -11.23 17.06 -4.71
C GLU A 104 -11.07 16.46 -3.30
N GLN A 105 -11.43 15.19 -3.10
CA GLN A 105 -11.30 14.48 -1.83
C GLN A 105 -9.85 14.04 -1.54
N PHE A 106 -8.94 14.13 -2.52
CA PHE A 106 -7.53 13.82 -2.30
C PHE A 106 -6.82 14.97 -1.58
N VAL A 107 -6.95 14.99 -0.25
CA VAL A 107 -6.37 16.01 0.64
C VAL A 107 -5.56 15.34 1.75
N PRO A 108 -4.35 14.82 1.44
CA PRO A 108 -3.53 14.17 2.45
C PRO A 108 -3.09 15.17 3.51
N THR A 109 -3.29 14.81 4.78
CA THR A 109 -2.95 15.64 5.95
C THR A 109 -1.57 15.32 6.51
N GLU A 110 -1.06 14.12 6.24
CA GLU A 110 0.21 13.63 6.77
C GLU A 110 1.39 14.15 5.94
N GLU A 111 2.13 15.11 6.49
CA GLU A 111 3.34 15.63 5.84
C GLU A 111 4.56 14.74 6.11
N ILE A 112 5.30 14.40 5.04
CA ILE A 112 6.54 13.61 5.07
C ILE A 112 7.61 14.34 4.24
N PRO A 113 8.83 14.56 4.77
CA PRO A 113 9.94 15.14 4.00
C PRO A 113 10.32 14.26 2.80
N PHE A 114 10.63 14.90 1.67
CA PHE A 114 10.97 14.21 0.42
C PHE A 114 12.18 13.28 0.59
N GLU A 115 13.17 13.68 1.37
CA GLU A 115 14.39 12.92 1.63
C GLU A 115 14.09 11.58 2.31
N ARG A 116 13.07 11.53 3.18
CA ARG A 116 12.65 10.31 3.88
C ARG A 116 12.01 9.31 2.91
N ILE A 117 11.17 9.78 2.01
CA ILE A 117 10.56 8.94 0.97
C ILE A 117 11.65 8.35 0.06
N VAL A 118 12.58 9.18 -0.40
CA VAL A 118 13.67 8.72 -1.28
C VAL A 118 14.57 7.70 -0.60
N ALA A 119 14.93 7.92 0.67
CA ALA A 119 15.73 6.97 1.43
C ALA A 119 15.04 5.60 1.51
N SER A 120 13.76 5.57 1.92
CA SER A 120 13.01 4.33 2.07
C SER A 120 12.80 3.56 0.76
N LEU A 121 12.57 4.27 -0.36
CA LEU A 121 12.43 3.62 -1.67
C LEU A 121 13.76 3.03 -2.18
N ARG A 122 14.89 3.69 -1.89
CA ARG A 122 16.22 3.18 -2.23
C ARG A 122 16.54 1.92 -1.43
N ASP A 123 16.30 1.92 -0.13
CA ASP A 123 16.51 0.74 0.72
C ASP A 123 15.66 -0.45 0.26
N ALA A 124 14.40 -0.22 -0.10
CA ALA A 124 13.52 -1.25 -0.65
C ALA A 124 14.05 -1.85 -1.97
N SER A 125 14.64 -1.03 -2.84
CA SER A 125 15.23 -1.50 -4.10
C SER A 125 16.46 -2.39 -3.90
N GLN A 126 17.24 -2.15 -2.84
CA GLN A 126 18.45 -2.92 -2.51
C GLN A 126 18.12 -4.24 -1.80
N GLN A 127 16.99 -4.33 -1.10
CA GLN A 127 16.55 -5.56 -0.42
C GLN A 127 15.98 -6.63 -1.36
N LYS A 128 15.79 -6.32 -2.66
CA LYS A 128 15.35 -7.27 -3.69
C LYS A 128 16.47 -8.23 -4.11
N THR A 129 17.29 -8.70 -3.16
CA THR A 129 18.20 -9.82 -3.36
C THR A 129 17.37 -11.10 -3.27
N VAL A 130 17.20 -11.77 -4.40
CA VAL A 130 16.47 -13.03 -4.55
C VAL A 130 16.96 -14.02 -3.49
N ARG A 131 16.18 -14.27 -2.43
CA ARG A 131 16.36 -15.47 -1.63
C ARG A 131 15.87 -16.65 -2.46
N LYS A 132 16.80 -17.37 -3.10
CA LYS A 132 16.48 -18.66 -3.73
C LYS A 132 15.80 -19.54 -2.69
N SER A 133 14.65 -20.11 -3.07
CA SER A 133 14.03 -21.15 -2.27
C SER A 133 14.99 -22.34 -2.21
N ILE A 134 15.09 -23.01 -1.07
CA ILE A 134 15.83 -24.28 -0.95
C ILE A 134 15.25 -25.40 -1.85
N TYR A 135 14.12 -25.14 -2.50
CA TYR A 135 13.45 -26.04 -3.44
C TYR A 135 13.68 -25.71 -4.91
N ASP A 136 14.37 -24.60 -5.23
CA ASP A 136 14.77 -24.30 -6.61
C ASP A 136 16.07 -25.05 -6.93
N SER A 137 15.93 -26.35 -7.18
CA SER A 137 16.99 -27.24 -7.73
C SER A 137 17.03 -27.16 -9.24
#